data_AF-A0A6A5HH09-F1
#
_entry.id   AF-A0A6A5HH09-F1
#
_cell.length_a   1.000
_cell.length_b   1.000
_cell.length_c   1.000
_cell.angle_alpha   90.00
_cell.angle_beta   90.00
_cell.angle_gamma   90.00
#
_symmetry.space_group_name_H-M   'P 1'
#
loop_
_entity.id
_entity.type
_entity.pdbx_description
1 polymer ?
#
loop_
_entity_poly.entity_id
_entity_poly.type
_entity_poly.pdbx_seq_one_letter_code
_entity_poly.pdbx_strand_id
1 'polypeptide(L)'
;MRSEKILFCGYLILISVECVIAQFVSNESIKLHDILKPSDTHRLFDTLQYSVEEQYSDSHLSFDVSTIYNYSEKPISIGKLNRKYRDILYEGDMAISYKQLSIIVNGSTEYRKAAKPRQREKNENGSDRVKRQAYLDQNYPATIWKNGVPFMFHESLNPIAKAAILKAIHFWYRETCIEFRPRTFQKEV
;
A
#
# COMPACT_ATOMS: atom_id res chain seq x y z
N MET A 1 -28.12 -74.03 -36.01
CA MET A 1 -28.84 -72.99 -36.79
C MET A 1 -29.69 -72.16 -35.84
N ARG A 2 -29.31 -70.88 -35.67
CA ARG A 2 -30.14 -69.69 -35.40
C ARG A 2 -31.20 -69.76 -34.27
N SER A 3 -30.99 -68.99 -33.21
CA SER A 3 -31.77 -67.75 -32.97
C SER A 3 -31.23 -67.00 -31.75
N GLU A 4 -30.66 -65.83 -32.00
CA GLU A 4 -30.37 -64.82 -30.99
C GLU A 4 -31.67 -64.27 -30.40
N LYS A 5 -31.64 -63.90 -29.12
CA LYS A 5 -32.64 -63.01 -28.50
C LYS A 5 -31.89 -61.88 -27.82
N ILE A 6 -31.93 -60.73 -28.48
CA ILE A 6 -31.56 -59.43 -27.94
C ILE A 6 -32.70 -59.00 -27.00
N LEU A 7 -32.37 -58.69 -25.75
CA LEU A 7 -33.28 -58.00 -24.83
C LEU A 7 -32.54 -56.81 -24.23
N PHE A 8 -32.83 -55.63 -24.76
CA PHE A 8 -32.53 -54.33 -24.16
C PHE A 8 -33.34 -54.18 -22.86
N CYS A 9 -32.71 -53.84 -21.74
CA CYS A 9 -33.40 -53.17 -20.65
C CYS A 9 -32.42 -52.49 -19.67
N GLY A 10 -32.62 -51.19 -19.43
CA GLY A 10 -32.35 -50.59 -18.11
C GLY A 10 -31.07 -49.76 -17.96
N TYR A 11 -31.15 -48.51 -18.39
CA TYR A 11 -30.34 -47.42 -17.86
C TYR A 11 -30.75 -47.14 -16.40
N LEU A 12 -29.84 -47.26 -15.43
CA LEU A 12 -30.00 -46.68 -14.10
C LEU A 12 -28.64 -46.15 -13.62
N ILE A 13 -28.50 -44.83 -13.76
CA ILE A 13 -27.52 -44.01 -13.05
C ILE A 13 -27.88 -44.04 -11.56
N LEU A 14 -26.93 -44.39 -10.68
CA LEU A 14 -26.96 -44.01 -9.27
C LEU A 14 -25.59 -43.48 -8.84
N ILE A 15 -25.48 -42.18 -9.09
CA ILE A 15 -24.76 -41.10 -8.40
C ILE A 15 -23.86 -41.52 -7.22
N SER A 16 -22.58 -41.18 -7.40
CA SER A 16 -21.49 -41.13 -6.43
C SER A 16 -21.86 -40.37 -5.16
N VAL A 17 -21.77 -41.04 -4.00
CA VAL A 17 -21.66 -40.38 -2.70
C VAL A 17 -20.17 -40.20 -2.41
N GLU A 18 -19.53 -39.26 -3.10
CA GLU A 18 -18.35 -38.61 -2.54
C GLU A 18 -18.87 -37.46 -1.67
N CYS A 19 -18.88 -37.73 -0.37
CA CYS A 19 -19.18 -36.74 0.66
C CYS A 19 -18.12 -35.65 0.58
N VAL A 20 -18.44 -34.57 -0.12
CA VAL A 20 -17.71 -33.30 -0.10
C VAL A 20 -17.76 -32.80 1.34
N ILE A 21 -16.71 -33.06 2.11
CA ILE A 21 -16.43 -32.30 3.32
C ILE A 21 -15.97 -30.93 2.85
N ALA A 22 -16.94 -30.06 2.57
CA ALA A 22 -16.69 -28.64 2.46
C ALA A 22 -16.26 -28.17 3.84
N GLN A 23 -14.96 -27.96 4.02
CA GLN A 23 -14.45 -27.22 5.16
C GLN A 23 -15.08 -25.83 5.08
N PHE A 24 -16.05 -25.58 5.96
CA PHE A 24 -16.50 -24.23 6.27
C PHE A 24 -15.30 -23.50 6.89
N VAL A 25 -14.47 -22.90 6.04
CA VAL A 25 -13.52 -21.86 6.47
C VAL A 25 -14.40 -20.71 6.90
N SER A 26 -14.50 -20.50 8.21
CA SER A 26 -15.08 -19.29 8.79
C SER A 26 -14.39 -18.08 8.15
N ASN A 27 -15.11 -17.40 7.26
CA ASN A 27 -14.65 -16.20 6.58
C ASN A 27 -14.70 -15.02 7.56
N GLU A 28 -13.93 -15.09 8.65
CA GLU A 28 -13.72 -13.94 9.52
C GLU A 28 -12.86 -12.93 8.77
N SER A 29 -13.43 -11.76 8.49
CA SER A 29 -12.69 -10.68 7.84
C SER A 29 -11.61 -10.19 8.81
N ILE A 30 -10.35 -10.47 8.50
CA ILE A 30 -9.19 -9.92 9.23
C ILE A 30 -9.32 -8.38 9.26
N LYS A 31 -9.36 -7.78 10.45
CA LYS A 31 -9.43 -6.33 10.60
C LYS A 31 -8.02 -5.76 10.61
N LEU A 32 -7.90 -4.48 10.24
CA LEU A 32 -6.61 -3.78 10.22
C LEU A 32 -5.92 -3.78 11.61
N HIS A 33 -6.69 -3.70 12.70
CA HIS A 33 -6.18 -3.78 14.07
C HIS A 33 -5.64 -5.17 14.45
N ASP A 34 -6.04 -6.22 13.72
CA ASP A 34 -5.51 -7.57 13.95
C ASP A 34 -4.11 -7.72 13.32
N ILE A 35 -3.83 -6.91 12.29
CA ILE A 35 -2.55 -6.89 11.55
C ILE A 35 -1.57 -5.90 12.20
N LEU A 36 -2.05 -4.72 12.61
CA LEU A 36 -1.24 -3.63 13.15
C LEU A 36 -1.62 -3.39 14.62
N LYS A 37 -0.67 -3.64 15.53
CA LYS A 37 -0.88 -3.45 16.96
C LYS A 37 -0.43 -2.05 17.40
N PRO A 38 -1.33 -1.24 18.00
CA PRO A 38 -1.02 0.14 18.34
C PRO A 38 0.10 0.29 19.39
N SER A 39 0.17 -0.56 20.41
CA SER A 39 1.07 -0.33 21.56
C SER A 39 2.54 -0.20 21.19
N ASP A 40 2.96 -0.89 20.13
CA ASP A 40 4.38 -1.01 19.79
C ASP A 40 4.84 0.13 18.87
N THR A 41 3.92 0.81 18.17
CA THR A 41 4.24 1.79 17.12
C THR A 41 4.19 3.25 17.58
N HIS A 42 3.41 3.60 18.61
CA HIS A 42 3.20 4.99 19.04
C HIS A 42 4.51 5.76 19.29
N ARG A 43 5.40 5.22 20.12
CA ARG A 43 6.68 5.88 20.44
C ARG A 43 7.55 6.08 19.19
N LEU A 44 7.52 5.13 18.27
CA LEU A 44 8.27 5.21 17.02
C LEU A 44 7.65 6.20 16.05
N PHE A 45 6.32 6.33 16.00
CA PHE A 45 5.64 7.39 15.26
C PHE A 45 6.01 8.77 15.80
N ASP A 46 6.00 8.97 17.13
CA ASP A 46 6.37 10.25 17.74
C ASP A 46 7.82 10.63 17.41
N THR A 47 8.73 9.64 17.48
CA THR A 47 10.16 9.84 17.16
C THR A 47 10.35 10.18 15.67
N LEU A 48 9.62 9.52 14.79
CA LEU A 48 9.66 9.78 13.36
C LEU A 48 9.09 11.16 13.04
N GLN A 49 7.93 11.51 13.61
CA GLN A 49 7.28 12.81 13.45
C GLN A 49 8.22 13.94 13.88
N TYR A 50 8.84 13.82 15.05
CA TYR A 50 9.81 14.80 15.54
C TYR A 50 11.01 14.95 14.58
N SER A 51 11.54 13.83 14.07
CA SER A 51 12.67 13.84 13.13
C SER A 51 12.31 14.53 11.81
N VAL A 52 11.09 14.33 11.32
CA VAL A 52 10.56 14.97 10.10
C VAL A 52 10.36 16.47 10.33
N GLU A 53 9.72 16.86 11.43
CA GLU A 53 9.50 18.28 11.78
C GLU A 53 10.81 19.04 11.93
N GLU A 54 11.80 18.45 12.60
CA GLU A 54 13.13 19.04 12.73
C GLU A 54 13.82 19.20 11.37
N GLN A 55 13.73 18.19 10.49
CA GLN A 55 14.32 18.26 9.15
C GLN A 55 13.68 19.35 8.27
N TYR A 56 12.42 19.69 8.54
CA TYR A 56 11.61 20.55 7.68
C TYR A 56 11.15 21.85 8.37
N SER A 57 11.77 22.22 9.50
CA SER A 57 11.43 23.42 10.30
C SER A 57 11.34 24.70 9.47
N ASP A 58 12.21 24.82 8.46
CA ASP A 58 12.38 26.05 7.66
C ASP A 58 11.59 25.98 6.34
N SER A 59 10.92 24.87 6.06
CA SER A 59 10.21 24.68 4.79
C SER A 59 8.76 25.14 4.91
N HIS A 60 8.46 26.33 4.37
CA HIS A 60 7.10 26.67 3.99
C HIS A 60 6.59 25.57 3.06
N LEU A 61 5.48 24.91 3.42
CA LEU A 61 4.83 23.92 2.57
C LEU A 61 4.62 24.57 1.20
N SER A 62 5.27 24.03 0.16
CA SER A 62 5.01 24.43 -1.22
C SER A 62 3.69 23.81 -1.65
N PHE A 63 2.60 24.31 -1.09
CA PHE A 63 1.30 24.18 -1.72
C PHE A 63 1.10 25.44 -2.54
N ASP A 64 1.13 25.29 -3.86
CA ASP A 64 0.82 26.37 -4.78
C ASP A 64 -0.69 26.66 -4.70
N VAL A 65 -1.03 27.68 -3.92
CA VAL A 65 -2.40 28.19 -3.74
C VAL A 65 -2.99 28.73 -5.06
N SER A 66 -2.20 28.93 -6.11
CA SER A 66 -2.68 29.54 -7.35
C SER A 66 -3.51 28.60 -8.24
N THR A 67 -3.45 27.28 -8.06
CA THR A 67 -4.41 26.36 -8.67
C THR A 67 -5.73 26.34 -7.89
N ILE A 68 -6.60 27.29 -8.19
CA ILE A 68 -7.97 27.33 -7.66
C ILE A 68 -8.78 26.23 -8.35
N TYR A 69 -8.84 25.06 -7.73
CA TYR A 69 -9.87 24.07 -8.03
C TYR A 69 -11.14 24.43 -7.24
N ASN A 70 -12.23 24.75 -7.93
CA ASN A 70 -13.53 24.97 -7.30
C ASN A 70 -14.13 23.62 -6.88
N TYR A 71 -13.77 23.16 -5.68
CA TYR A 71 -14.48 22.12 -4.98
C TYR A 71 -15.57 22.80 -4.15
N SER A 72 -16.80 22.88 -4.67
CA SER A 72 -17.94 23.46 -3.92
C SER A 72 -18.24 22.72 -2.60
N GLU A 73 -17.59 21.58 -2.36
CA GLU A 73 -17.46 20.94 -1.05
C GLU A 73 -15.97 20.74 -0.75
N LYS A 74 -15.48 21.16 0.43
CA LYS A 74 -14.11 20.86 0.86
C LYS A 74 -13.94 19.33 0.85
N PRO A 75 -13.07 18.75 -0.01
CA PRO A 75 -12.94 17.31 -0.09
C PRO A 75 -12.53 16.77 1.29
N ILE A 76 -13.18 15.67 1.70
CA ILE A 76 -12.84 15.02 2.97
C ILE A 76 -11.41 14.48 2.81
N SER A 77 -10.48 14.97 3.64
CA SER A 77 -9.09 14.50 3.59
C SER A 77 -9.01 13.01 3.98
N ILE A 78 -8.03 12.30 3.42
CA ILE A 78 -7.79 10.87 3.74
C ILE A 78 -7.64 10.69 5.26
N GLY A 79 -6.86 11.54 5.93
CA GLY A 79 -6.72 11.52 7.38
C GLY A 79 -8.02 11.80 8.16
N LYS A 80 -8.99 12.51 7.57
CA LYS A 80 -10.33 12.67 8.17
C LYS A 80 -11.18 11.41 7.99
N LEU A 81 -11.10 10.75 6.83
CA LEU A 81 -11.75 9.45 6.59
C LEU A 81 -11.20 8.36 7.52
N ASN A 82 -9.88 8.35 7.71
CA ASN A 82 -9.16 7.37 8.51
C ASN A 82 -9.05 7.76 10.00
N ARG A 83 -9.85 8.72 10.48
CA ARG A 83 -9.77 9.20 11.87
C ARG A 83 -9.83 8.09 12.93
N LYS A 84 -10.57 7.01 12.66
CA LYS A 84 -10.69 5.84 13.55
C LYS A 84 -9.46 4.93 13.61
N TYR A 85 -8.47 5.14 12.74
CA TYR A 85 -7.24 4.34 12.63
C TYR A 85 -5.98 5.15 12.95
N ARG A 86 -6.13 6.31 13.61
CA ARG A 86 -5.02 7.23 13.92
C ARG A 86 -3.95 6.63 14.84
N ASP A 87 -4.31 5.60 15.57
CA ASP A 87 -3.46 4.84 16.49
C ASP A 87 -2.58 3.80 15.76
N ILE A 88 -2.95 3.40 14.54
CA ILE A 88 -2.22 2.38 13.75
C ILE A 88 -1.70 2.88 12.40
N LEU A 89 -2.18 4.01 11.90
CA LEU A 89 -1.72 4.63 10.66
C LEU A 89 -0.88 5.88 10.97
N TYR A 90 0.37 5.87 10.52
CA TYR A 90 1.23 7.05 10.54
C TYR A 90 0.67 8.13 9.60
N GLU A 91 0.62 9.38 10.06
CA GLU A 91 -0.01 10.54 9.39
C GLU A 91 -1.47 10.33 8.92
N GLY A 92 -2.11 9.25 9.37
CA GLY A 92 -3.49 8.89 9.04
C GLY A 92 -3.68 8.11 7.74
N ASP A 93 -2.63 7.80 6.99
CA ASP A 93 -2.73 7.07 5.71
C ASP A 93 -1.58 6.10 5.40
N MET A 94 -0.54 6.03 6.24
CA MET A 94 0.56 5.08 6.07
C MET A 94 0.48 3.93 7.08
N ALA A 95 0.25 2.72 6.56
CA ALA A 95 0.39 1.48 7.32
C ALA A 95 1.85 1.03 7.31
N ILE A 96 2.52 1.06 8.46
CA ILE A 96 3.94 0.71 8.59
C ILE A 96 4.07 -0.38 9.66
N SER A 97 4.69 -1.52 9.33
CA SER A 97 4.95 -2.56 10.31
C SER A 97 5.96 -2.08 11.35
N TYR A 98 5.86 -2.59 12.59
CA TYR A 98 6.81 -2.25 13.65
C TYR A 98 8.28 -2.45 13.22
N LYS A 99 8.57 -3.57 12.55
CA LYS A 99 9.92 -3.88 12.04
C LYS A 99 10.37 -2.82 11.03
N GLN A 100 9.54 -2.49 10.04
CA GLN A 100 9.89 -1.47 9.05
C GLN A 100 10.07 -0.09 9.70
N LEU A 101 9.19 0.27 10.63
CA LEU A 101 9.24 1.54 11.34
C LEU A 101 10.52 1.66 12.18
N SER A 102 10.92 0.59 12.85
CA SER A 102 12.18 0.54 13.61
C SER A 102 13.41 0.73 12.72
N ILE A 103 13.42 0.14 11.51
CA ILE A 103 14.47 0.34 10.50
C ILE A 103 14.49 1.79 10.02
N ILE A 104 13.32 2.40 9.79
CA ILE A 104 13.21 3.80 9.37
C ILE A 104 13.78 4.74 10.44
N VAL A 105 13.37 4.56 11.70
CA VAL A 105 13.82 5.40 12.83
C VAL A 105 15.30 5.22 13.12
N ASN A 106 15.81 3.98 13.10
CA ASN A 106 17.24 3.74 13.26
C ASN A 106 18.03 4.31 12.07
N GLY A 107 17.54 4.12 10.84
CA GLY A 107 18.17 4.68 9.66
C GLY A 107 18.21 6.21 9.65
N SER A 108 17.13 6.87 10.08
CA SER A 108 17.08 8.33 10.16
C SER A 108 18.02 8.89 11.23
N THR A 109 18.10 8.23 12.39
CA THR A 109 19.00 8.64 13.49
C THR A 109 20.47 8.35 13.18
N GLU A 110 20.81 7.20 12.60
CA GLU A 110 22.19 6.88 12.19
C GLU A 110 22.65 7.76 11.02
N TYR A 111 21.77 8.00 10.03
CA TYR A 111 22.05 8.99 8.98
C TYR A 111 22.32 10.37 9.59
N ARG A 112 21.52 10.81 10.57
CA ARG A 112 21.75 12.09 11.27
C ARG A 112 23.11 12.14 11.97
N LYS A 113 23.54 11.06 12.62
CA LYS A 113 24.85 10.98 13.31
C LYS A 113 26.03 10.99 12.33
N ALA A 114 25.87 10.33 11.17
CA ALA A 114 26.91 10.20 10.15
C ALA A 114 26.92 11.34 9.12
N ALA A 115 25.82 12.07 8.97
CA ALA A 115 25.70 13.14 7.99
C ALA A 115 26.59 14.33 8.38
N LYS A 116 27.63 14.56 7.57
CA LYS A 116 28.17 15.91 7.38
C LYS A 116 27.00 16.85 7.04
N PRO A 117 27.02 18.13 7.47
CA PRO A 117 25.97 19.08 7.13
C PRO A 117 25.72 19.00 5.62
N ARG A 118 24.48 18.64 5.22
CA ARG A 118 24.09 18.59 3.81
C ARG A 118 24.61 19.86 3.15
N GLN A 119 25.36 19.74 2.05
CA GLN A 119 25.74 20.91 1.27
C GLN A 119 24.45 21.65 0.93
N ARG A 120 24.26 22.79 1.58
CA ARG A 120 23.14 23.67 1.33
C ARG A 120 23.45 24.30 -0.02
N GLU A 121 22.78 23.83 -1.06
CA GLU A 121 22.81 24.51 -2.34
C GLU A 121 22.14 25.88 -2.11
N LYS A 122 22.94 26.94 -2.20
CA LYS A 122 22.40 28.31 -2.25
C LYS A 122 21.60 28.43 -3.54
N ASN A 123 20.30 28.61 -3.41
CA ASN A 123 19.49 29.01 -4.56
C ASN A 123 19.91 30.42 -5.02
N GLU A 124 19.58 30.81 -6.25
CA GLU A 124 19.91 32.12 -6.85
C GLU A 124 19.49 33.33 -5.99
N ASN A 125 18.53 33.13 -5.07
CA ASN A 125 18.01 34.14 -4.14
C ASN A 125 18.67 34.08 -2.74
N GLY A 126 19.76 33.32 -2.56
CA GLY A 126 20.48 33.18 -1.29
C GLY A 126 19.76 32.38 -0.20
N SER A 127 18.63 31.72 -0.51
CA SER A 127 17.93 30.86 0.45
C SER A 127 18.47 29.42 0.39
N ASP A 128 18.85 28.90 1.55
CA ASP A 128 19.29 27.53 1.76
C ASP A 128 18.07 26.60 1.80
N ARG A 129 17.55 26.16 0.65
CA ARG A 129 16.47 25.14 0.63
C ARG A 129 17.03 23.78 0.26
N VAL A 130 17.10 22.88 1.24
CA VAL A 130 17.35 21.46 0.96
C VAL A 130 16.14 20.88 0.21
N LYS A 131 16.38 20.28 -0.97
CA LYS A 131 15.33 19.58 -1.72
C LYS A 131 14.82 18.40 -0.90
N ARG A 132 13.49 18.25 -0.84
CA ARG A 132 12.86 17.07 -0.24
C ARG A 132 13.19 15.86 -1.11
N GLN A 133 13.55 14.74 -0.50
CA GLN A 133 13.80 13.48 -1.19
C GLN A 133 13.01 12.36 -0.54
N ALA A 134 12.70 11.32 -1.31
CA ALA A 134 12.13 10.09 -0.77
C ALA A 134 13.08 9.44 0.25
N TYR A 135 12.52 8.69 1.20
CA TYR A 135 13.31 7.88 2.10
C TYR A 135 14.05 6.78 1.33
N LEU A 136 15.36 6.68 1.54
CA LEU A 136 16.21 5.63 0.98
C LEU A 136 16.83 4.88 2.16
N ASP A 137 16.46 3.62 2.33
CA ASP A 137 17.09 2.77 3.35
C ASP A 137 18.47 2.28 2.89
N GLN A 138 19.18 1.62 3.81
CA GLN A 138 20.50 1.03 3.55
C GLN A 138 20.48 -0.14 2.55
N ASN A 139 19.31 -0.73 2.31
CA ASN A 139 19.13 -1.85 1.41
C ASN A 139 18.74 -1.40 0.00
N TYR A 140 18.58 -0.10 -0.25
CA TYR A 140 18.27 0.43 -1.57
C TYR A 140 19.35 0.02 -2.59
N PRO A 141 18.98 -0.45 -3.81
CA PRO A 141 17.64 -0.50 -4.39
C PRO A 141 16.94 -1.86 -4.23
N ALA A 142 17.35 -2.72 -3.30
CA ALA A 142 16.71 -4.03 -3.10
C ALA A 142 15.27 -3.92 -2.55
N THR A 143 14.90 -2.77 -1.98
CA THR A 143 13.59 -2.51 -1.35
C THR A 143 12.59 -1.78 -2.25
N ILE A 144 12.91 -1.60 -3.55
CA ILE A 144 11.98 -1.02 -4.54
C ILE A 144 11.44 -2.07 -5.52
N TRP A 145 10.30 -1.74 -6.15
CA TRP A 145 9.72 -2.53 -7.24
C TRP A 145 10.58 -2.43 -8.51
N LYS A 146 11.46 -3.41 -8.74
CA LYS A 146 12.37 -3.41 -9.91
C LYS A 146 11.70 -3.78 -11.23
N ASN A 147 10.71 -4.67 -11.19
CA ASN A 147 10.08 -5.25 -12.37
C ASN A 147 8.59 -4.89 -12.40
N GLY A 148 8.30 -3.60 -12.26
CA GLY A 148 6.94 -3.09 -12.14
C GLY A 148 6.23 -3.49 -10.84
N VAL A 149 5.09 -2.85 -10.61
CA VAL A 149 4.24 -3.04 -9.44
C VAL A 149 3.21 -4.14 -9.73
N PRO A 150 3.30 -5.32 -9.09
CA PRO A 150 2.27 -6.35 -9.21
C PRO A 150 1.00 -5.91 -8.48
N PHE A 151 -0.17 -6.00 -9.11
CA PHE A 151 -1.44 -5.67 -8.49
C PHE A 151 -2.56 -6.65 -8.82
N MET A 152 -3.55 -6.72 -7.94
CA MET A 152 -4.79 -7.49 -8.14
C MET A 152 -5.91 -6.77 -7.39
N PHE A 153 -7.11 -6.75 -7.97
CA PHE A 153 -8.28 -6.25 -7.26
C PHE A 153 -8.92 -7.36 -6.45
N HIS A 154 -9.14 -7.09 -5.16
CA HIS A 154 -9.97 -7.98 -4.34
C HIS A 154 -11.43 -7.94 -4.83
N GLU A 155 -12.13 -9.06 -4.69
CA GLU A 155 -13.51 -9.22 -5.18
C GLU A 155 -14.48 -8.23 -4.53
N SER A 156 -14.27 -7.92 -3.25
CA SER A 156 -15.10 -6.98 -2.48
C SER A 156 -14.99 -5.51 -2.94
N LEU A 157 -14.04 -5.18 -3.82
CA LEU A 157 -13.85 -3.81 -4.27
C LEU A 157 -14.92 -3.38 -5.27
N ASN A 158 -15.61 -2.28 -4.99
CA ASN A 158 -16.68 -1.74 -5.82
C ASN A 158 -16.18 -1.44 -7.27
N PRO A 159 -16.95 -1.77 -8.32
CA PRO A 159 -16.65 -1.41 -9.71
C PRO A 159 -16.24 0.05 -9.94
N ILE A 160 -16.87 1.01 -9.26
CA ILE A 160 -16.52 2.44 -9.37
C ILE A 160 -15.09 2.68 -8.88
N ALA A 161 -14.71 2.07 -7.75
CA ALA A 161 -13.36 2.17 -7.20
C ALA A 161 -12.33 1.48 -8.10
N LYS A 162 -12.65 0.30 -8.67
CA LYS A 162 -11.81 -0.38 -9.67
C LYS A 162 -11.52 0.53 -10.86
N ALA A 163 -12.55 1.17 -11.42
CA ALA A 163 -12.41 2.10 -12.54
C ALA A 163 -11.55 3.33 -12.19
N ALA A 164 -11.73 3.90 -10.99
CA ALA A 164 -10.92 5.02 -10.52
C ALA A 164 -9.43 4.63 -10.36
N ILE A 165 -9.14 3.45 -9.80
CA ILE A 165 -7.77 2.96 -9.65
C ILE A 165 -7.13 2.68 -11.01
N LEU A 166 -7.87 2.10 -11.96
CA LEU A 166 -7.36 1.90 -13.32
C LEU A 166 -7.01 3.23 -13.99
N LYS A 167 -7.83 4.28 -13.84
CA LYS A 167 -7.50 5.62 -14.35
C LYS A 167 -6.22 6.17 -13.72
N ALA A 168 -6.02 5.95 -12.41
CA ALA A 168 -4.78 6.33 -11.75
C ALA A 168 -3.57 5.55 -12.30
N ILE A 169 -3.69 4.23 -12.46
CA ILE A 169 -2.64 3.40 -13.08
C ILE A 169 -2.28 3.92 -14.48
N HIS A 170 -3.27 4.22 -15.31
CA HIS A 170 -3.05 4.80 -16.63
C HIS A 170 -2.35 6.16 -16.60
N PHE A 171 -2.69 7.01 -15.62
CA PHE A 171 -2.00 8.28 -15.42
C PHE A 171 -0.51 8.04 -15.12
N TRP A 172 -0.19 7.17 -14.15
CA TRP A 172 1.20 6.88 -13.81
C TRP A 172 1.98 6.25 -14.96
N TYR A 173 1.37 5.35 -15.73
CA TYR A 173 1.98 4.76 -16.92
C TYR A 173 2.34 5.80 -17.98
N ARG A 174 1.53 6.86 -18.12
CA ARG A 174 1.77 7.93 -19.11
C ARG A 174 2.82 8.94 -18.64
N GLU A 175 2.80 9.29 -17.36
CA GLU A 175 3.62 10.37 -16.82
C GLU A 175 4.97 9.90 -16.24
N THR A 176 5.16 8.59 -16.06
CA THR A 176 6.35 8.02 -15.41
C THR A 176 6.81 6.73 -16.08
N CYS A 177 7.99 6.24 -15.71
CA CYS A 177 8.48 4.92 -16.12
C CYS A 177 7.95 3.77 -15.24
N ILE A 178 6.93 4.01 -14.40
CA ILE A 178 6.37 2.97 -13.52
C ILE A 178 5.39 2.11 -14.31
N GLU A 179 5.67 0.81 -14.35
CA GLU A 179 4.78 -0.18 -14.94
C GLU A 179 3.97 -0.91 -13.87
N PHE A 180 2.68 -1.12 -14.15
CA PHE A 180 1.79 -1.95 -13.33
C PHE A 180 1.47 -3.23 -14.08
N ARG A 181 1.51 -4.37 -13.39
CA ARG A 181 1.26 -5.68 -14.00
C ARG A 181 0.33 -6.54 -13.15
N PRO A 182 -0.45 -7.45 -13.75
CA PRO A 182 -1.23 -8.41 -12.99
C PRO A 182 -0.33 -9.21 -12.03
N ARG A 183 -0.79 -9.38 -10.79
CA ARG A 183 -0.14 -10.25 -9.79
C ARG A 183 -0.22 -11.71 -10.29
N THR A 184 0.90 -12.42 -10.20
CA THR A 184 0.99 -13.86 -10.47
C THR A 184 1.36 -14.59 -9.19
N PHE A 185 2.62 -15.02 -9.03
CA PHE A 185 3.07 -15.83 -7.89
C PHE A 185 3.96 -15.05 -6.91
N GLN A 186 3.86 -13.72 -6.87
CA GLN A 186 4.65 -12.92 -5.93
C GLN A 186 4.17 -13.18 -4.51
N LYS A 187 5.08 -13.68 -3.66
CA LYS A 187 4.88 -13.71 -2.21
C LYS A 187 4.69 -12.29 -1.70
N GLU A 188 3.82 -12.13 -0.71
CA GLU A 188 3.82 -10.93 0.12
C GLU A 188 5.20 -10.81 0.77
N VAL A 189 5.84 -9.64 0.57
CA VAL A 189 7.15 -9.30 1.15
C VAL A 189 6.94 -8.83 2.57
#